data_AF-A0A974SWF9-F1
#
_entry.id   AF-A0A974SWF9-F1
#
_cell.length_a   1.000
_cell.length_b   1.000
_cell.length_c   1.000
_cell.angle_alpha   90.00
_cell.angle_beta   90.00
_cell.angle_gamma   90.00
#
_symmetry.space_group_name_H-M   'P 1'
#
loop_
_entity.id
_entity.type
_entity.pdbx_description
1 polymer ?
#
loop_
_entity_poly.entity_id
_entity_poly.type
_entity_poly.pdbx_seq_one_letter_code
_entity_poly.pdbx_strand_id
1 'polypeptide(L)'
;MKPTFKTRLAALLLAGLWATVAWSYNPLNREEYLARIKQAEALHKGKCENVAGIKIYKTVPDVEGVLLMKIRPERTDRELADPNWPGAAFGREGYGDSYIRSFLGDEHPAQGPIDAEHRGYINVGHNPGSLPGYRWVEVPDPKDGQRYRYTGSDKVTGKKDPTAYNVQLELRKNPNYDMNVYQWSLDKTPSPSKTPPRYAVTFEDHVVPEERALWVASSTVKVLDLKTNEVLGEMTRYAMSYIHAPRNSMPWLNHSVCPTMNGPDGARTRHFVDQILIPKREK
;
A
#
# COMPACT_ATOMS: atom_id res chain seq x y z
N MET A 1 78.50 -35.93 -21.67
CA MET A 1 77.09 -35.51 -21.79
C MET A 1 77.06 -34.08 -22.33
N LYS A 2 76.50 -33.91 -23.53
CA LYS A 2 76.28 -32.65 -24.29
C LYS A 2 74.92 -32.03 -23.85
N PRO A 3 74.49 -30.82 -24.29
CA PRO A 3 75.22 -29.57 -24.48
C PRO A 3 74.40 -28.26 -24.17
N THR A 4 75.08 -27.11 -24.15
CA THR A 4 74.74 -25.79 -24.78
C THR A 4 73.50 -24.91 -24.47
N PHE A 5 73.82 -23.60 -24.36
CA PHE A 5 73.17 -22.40 -24.96
C PHE A 5 71.75 -21.97 -24.51
N LYS A 6 71.62 -20.75 -23.94
CA LYS A 6 71.37 -19.45 -24.64
C LYS A 6 70.76 -18.44 -23.66
N THR A 7 71.28 -17.22 -23.73
CA THR A 7 70.68 -15.94 -23.33
C THR A 7 69.22 -15.80 -23.78
N ARG A 8 68.36 -15.12 -23.00
CA ARG A 8 67.47 -14.00 -23.43
C ARG A 8 66.50 -13.50 -22.33
N LEU A 9 66.52 -12.17 -22.19
CA LEU A 9 65.40 -11.21 -22.06
C LEU A 9 64.22 -11.45 -21.08
N ALA A 10 64.11 -10.47 -20.17
CA ALA A 10 62.93 -9.74 -19.69
C ALA A 10 61.50 -10.15 -20.12
N ALA A 11 60.59 -10.20 -19.13
CA ALA A 11 59.16 -9.85 -19.25
C ALA A 11 58.63 -9.50 -17.84
N LEU A 12 58.46 -8.21 -17.53
CA LEU A 12 57.19 -7.46 -17.56
C LEU A 12 56.24 -7.79 -16.39
N LEU A 13 56.31 -6.90 -15.38
CA LEU A 13 55.26 -6.62 -14.41
C LEU A 13 53.92 -6.40 -15.14
N LEU A 14 52.96 -7.30 -14.92
CA LEU A 14 51.54 -7.03 -15.14
C LEU A 14 50.86 -7.06 -13.77
N ALA A 15 50.95 -5.92 -13.09
CA ALA A 15 50.00 -5.58 -12.05
C ALA A 15 48.63 -5.48 -12.73
N GLY A 16 47.80 -6.52 -12.57
CA GLY A 16 46.41 -6.51 -13.00
C GLY A 16 45.66 -5.46 -12.21
N LEU A 17 45.56 -4.24 -12.76
CA LEU A 17 44.52 -3.29 -12.37
C LEU A 17 43.17 -3.89 -12.79
N TRP A 18 42.55 -4.66 -11.89
CA TRP A 18 41.10 -4.77 -11.85
C TRP A 18 40.55 -3.48 -11.28
N ALA A 19 40.66 -2.40 -12.05
CA ALA A 19 39.81 -1.25 -11.84
C ALA A 19 38.42 -1.67 -12.31
N THR A 20 37.59 -2.15 -11.39
CA THR A 20 36.14 -2.12 -11.59
C THR A 20 35.78 -0.66 -11.75
N VAL A 21 35.73 -0.19 -13.00
CA VAL A 21 35.12 1.10 -13.30
C VAL A 21 33.66 0.92 -12.90
N ALA A 22 33.32 1.40 -11.71
CA ALA A 22 31.95 1.63 -11.33
C ALA A 22 31.43 2.68 -12.31
N TRP A 23 30.86 2.22 -13.42
CA TRP A 23 30.10 3.04 -14.34
C TRP A 23 28.89 3.52 -13.54
N SER A 24 29.06 4.69 -12.90
CA SER A 24 27.99 5.35 -12.18
C SER A 24 26.94 5.73 -13.20
N TYR A 25 25.77 5.09 -13.11
CA TYR A 25 24.63 5.36 -13.98
C TYR A 25 24.38 6.86 -14.10
N ASN A 26 24.41 7.39 -15.33
CA ASN A 26 24.12 8.80 -15.57
C ASN A 26 22.69 8.97 -16.10
N PRO A 27 21.72 9.39 -15.27
CA PRO A 27 20.33 9.58 -15.71
C PRO A 27 20.17 10.69 -16.75
N LEU A 28 21.17 11.54 -16.97
CA LEU A 28 21.18 12.56 -18.02
C LEU A 28 21.66 12.01 -19.37
N ASN A 29 22.29 10.83 -19.39
CA ASN A 29 22.61 10.13 -20.63
C ASN A 29 21.34 9.43 -21.16
N ARG A 30 20.82 9.94 -22.28
CA ARG A 30 19.57 9.44 -22.87
C ARG A 30 19.66 7.98 -23.30
N GLU A 31 20.78 7.54 -23.86
CA GLU A 31 20.93 6.15 -24.33
C GLU A 31 20.96 5.18 -23.14
N GLU A 32 21.73 5.53 -22.10
CA GLU A 32 21.82 4.72 -20.88
C GLU A 32 20.47 4.68 -20.13
N TYR A 33 19.78 5.82 -20.04
CA TYR A 33 18.44 5.90 -19.48
C TYR A 33 17.44 5.01 -20.23
N LEU A 34 17.38 5.11 -21.56
CA LEU A 34 16.46 4.30 -22.38
C LEU A 34 16.78 2.80 -22.27
N ALA A 35 18.06 2.42 -22.23
CA ALA A 35 18.47 1.04 -22.04
C ALA A 35 18.02 0.50 -20.68
N ARG A 36 18.16 1.29 -19.61
CA ARG A 36 17.72 0.92 -18.25
C ARG A 36 16.21 0.81 -18.14
N ILE A 37 15.45 1.74 -18.75
CA ILE A 37 13.99 1.66 -18.78
C ILE A 37 13.53 0.38 -19.49
N LYS A 38 14.13 0.03 -20.64
CA LYS A 38 13.80 -1.22 -21.34
C LYS A 38 14.07 -2.46 -20.49
N GLN A 39 15.15 -2.46 -19.71
CA GLN A 39 15.44 -3.54 -18.75
C GLN A 39 14.39 -3.60 -17.64
N ALA A 40 14.01 -2.45 -17.07
CA ALA A 40 12.99 -2.36 -16.03
C ALA A 40 11.62 -2.85 -16.53
N GLU A 41 11.22 -2.45 -17.74
CA GLU A 41 9.98 -2.89 -18.38
C GLU A 41 9.95 -4.40 -18.60
N ALA A 42 11.04 -4.97 -19.11
CA ALA A 42 11.15 -6.40 -19.32
C ALA A 42 11.08 -7.19 -18.00
N LEU A 43 11.79 -6.72 -16.96
CA LEU A 43 11.74 -7.30 -15.63
C LEU A 43 10.31 -7.22 -15.06
N HIS A 44 9.71 -6.02 -15.06
CA HIS A 44 8.38 -5.80 -14.51
C HIS A 44 7.34 -6.66 -15.23
N LYS A 45 7.36 -6.70 -16.57
CA LYS A 45 6.48 -7.57 -17.36
C LYS A 45 6.64 -9.04 -16.97
N GLY A 46 7.88 -9.53 -16.91
CA GLY A 46 8.15 -10.90 -16.50
C GLY A 46 7.66 -11.22 -15.08
N LYS A 47 7.78 -10.27 -14.14
CA LYS A 47 7.25 -10.42 -12.78
C LYS A 47 5.72 -10.39 -12.75
N CYS A 48 5.10 -9.54 -13.56
CA CYS A 48 3.63 -9.50 -13.66
C CYS A 48 3.04 -10.79 -14.22
N GLU A 49 3.70 -11.41 -15.21
CA GLU A 49 3.23 -12.64 -15.84
C GLU A 49 3.43 -13.88 -14.97
N ASN A 50 4.50 -13.92 -14.16
CA ASN A 50 4.93 -15.15 -13.51
C ASN A 50 4.89 -15.14 -11.97
N VAL A 51 4.79 -13.96 -11.34
CA VAL A 51 4.95 -13.83 -9.87
C VAL A 51 3.84 -13.00 -9.23
N ALA A 52 3.51 -11.84 -9.80
CA ALA A 52 2.46 -10.98 -9.29
C ALA A 52 1.10 -11.66 -9.43
N GLY A 53 0.16 -11.29 -8.57
CA GLY A 53 -1.20 -11.80 -8.66
C GLY A 53 -1.89 -11.87 -7.31
N ILE A 54 -3.17 -12.22 -7.39
CA ILE A 54 -4.06 -12.43 -6.25
C ILE A 54 -4.38 -13.91 -6.20
N LYS A 55 -4.22 -14.51 -5.03
CA LYS A 55 -4.64 -15.88 -4.73
C LYS A 55 -5.61 -15.82 -3.56
N ILE A 56 -6.84 -16.25 -3.79
CA ILE A 56 -7.88 -16.37 -2.76
C ILE A 56 -8.11 -17.85 -2.53
N TYR A 57 -7.81 -18.32 -1.32
CA TYR A 57 -7.99 -19.72 -0.93
C TYR A 57 -9.34 -19.95 -0.28
N LYS A 58 -9.87 -18.94 0.43
CA LYS A 58 -11.13 -19.03 1.15
C LYS A 58 -11.74 -17.66 1.37
N THR A 59 -13.05 -17.55 1.25
CA THR A 59 -13.82 -16.35 1.58
C THR A 59 -14.67 -16.60 2.83
N VAL A 60 -14.79 -15.58 3.69
CA VAL A 60 -15.48 -15.61 4.96
C VAL A 60 -16.51 -14.46 5.00
N PRO A 61 -17.81 -14.76 5.12
CA PRO A 61 -18.84 -13.73 5.24
C PRO A 61 -18.94 -13.16 6.66
N ASP A 62 -19.63 -12.03 6.78
CA ASP A 62 -20.11 -11.45 8.04
C ASP A 62 -19.03 -11.13 9.08
N VAL A 63 -17.87 -10.62 8.62
CA VAL A 63 -16.75 -10.24 9.47
C VAL A 63 -17.00 -8.86 10.08
N GLU A 64 -17.00 -8.78 11.41
CA GLU A 64 -17.23 -7.51 12.12
C GLU A 64 -15.98 -6.64 12.24
N GLY A 65 -14.80 -7.26 12.32
CA GLY A 65 -13.56 -6.55 12.53
C GLY A 65 -12.34 -7.42 12.27
N VAL A 66 -11.21 -6.74 12.05
CA VAL A 66 -9.95 -7.35 11.63
C VAL A 66 -8.79 -6.87 12.49
N LEU A 67 -7.76 -7.72 12.61
CA LEU A 67 -6.46 -7.32 13.13
C LEU A 67 -5.57 -6.86 11.98
N LEU A 68 -5.12 -5.62 11.96
CA LEU A 68 -3.96 -5.23 11.15
C LEU A 68 -2.71 -5.50 11.99
N MET A 69 -1.93 -6.52 11.62
CA MET A 69 -0.73 -6.89 12.39
C MET A 69 0.33 -5.78 12.35
N LYS A 70 0.32 -4.97 11.30
CA LYS A 70 1.11 -3.76 11.15
C LYS A 70 0.40 -2.80 10.21
N ILE A 71 0.73 -1.52 10.34
CA ILE A 71 0.24 -0.44 9.47
C ILE A 71 1.35 0.04 8.56
N ARG A 72 1.00 0.62 7.41
CA ARG A 72 2.00 1.29 6.58
C ARG A 72 2.46 2.58 7.27
N PRO A 73 3.76 2.78 7.51
CA PRO A 73 4.26 3.95 8.22
C PRO A 73 4.03 5.21 7.40
N GLU A 74 3.92 6.36 8.08
CA GLU A 74 3.87 7.65 7.39
C GLU A 74 5.05 7.82 6.45
N ARG A 75 4.80 8.51 5.33
CA ARG A 75 5.81 8.78 4.30
C ARG A 75 5.84 10.26 3.95
N THR A 76 7.00 10.71 3.50
CA THR A 76 7.25 12.04 2.98
C THR A 76 7.69 11.96 1.53
N ASP A 77 7.95 13.13 0.94
CA ASP A 77 8.53 13.25 -0.40
C ASP A 77 9.88 12.54 -0.50
N ARG A 78 10.62 12.43 0.61
CA ARG A 78 11.89 11.69 0.66
C ARG A 78 11.69 10.21 0.35
N GLU A 79 10.76 9.56 1.03
CA GLU A 79 10.46 8.14 0.79
C GLU A 79 9.93 7.92 -0.63
N LEU A 80 9.09 8.83 -1.12
CA LEU A 80 8.56 8.78 -2.49
C LEU A 80 9.63 8.92 -3.58
N ALA A 81 10.77 9.53 -3.26
CA ALA A 81 11.91 9.71 -4.13
C ALA A 81 13.05 8.71 -3.89
N ASP A 82 12.92 7.80 -2.92
CA ASP A 82 13.94 6.82 -2.58
C ASP A 82 13.68 5.49 -3.31
N PRO A 83 14.57 5.04 -4.23
CA PRO A 83 14.40 3.75 -4.91
C PRO A 83 14.35 2.55 -3.94
N ASN A 84 14.96 2.67 -2.75
CA ASN A 84 15.02 1.63 -1.74
C ASN A 84 13.90 1.74 -0.69
N TRP A 85 12.95 2.65 -0.85
CA TRP A 85 11.83 2.75 0.08
C TRP A 85 11.03 1.43 0.12
N PRO A 86 10.88 0.79 1.31
CA PRO A 86 10.20 -0.50 1.41
C PRO A 86 8.77 -0.47 0.86
N GLY A 87 7.98 0.55 1.24
CA GLY A 87 6.56 0.68 0.86
C GLY A 87 6.29 1.05 -0.61
N ALA A 88 7.33 1.15 -1.44
CA ALA A 88 7.25 1.63 -2.82
C ALA A 88 6.19 0.94 -3.69
N ALA A 89 5.97 -0.36 -3.52
CA ALA A 89 4.98 -1.12 -4.29
C ALA A 89 3.53 -0.66 -4.06
N PHE A 90 3.29 0.07 -2.96
CA PHE A 90 2.00 0.62 -2.58
C PHE A 90 2.06 2.15 -2.43
N GLY A 91 2.88 2.84 -3.24
CA GLY A 91 3.18 4.28 -3.08
C GLY A 91 1.97 5.21 -2.89
N ARG A 92 0.83 4.87 -3.50
CA ARG A 92 -0.43 5.62 -3.42
C ARG A 92 -1.39 5.19 -2.30
N GLU A 93 -1.15 4.08 -1.61
CA GLU A 93 -2.01 3.56 -0.54
C GLU A 93 -2.11 4.53 0.66
N GLY A 94 -3.16 4.42 1.47
CA GLY A 94 -3.22 5.12 2.76
C GLY A 94 -2.09 4.70 3.70
N TYR A 95 -1.58 5.65 4.48
CA TYR A 95 -0.55 5.45 5.50
C TYR A 95 -1.07 5.87 6.88
N GLY A 96 -0.41 5.38 7.93
CA GLY A 96 -0.74 5.71 9.31
C GLY A 96 -2.23 5.52 9.60
N ASP A 97 -2.87 6.56 10.13
CA ASP A 97 -4.29 6.56 10.42
C ASP A 97 -5.16 6.40 9.16
N SER A 98 -4.73 6.90 8.00
CA SER A 98 -5.46 6.74 6.75
C SER A 98 -5.52 5.28 6.29
N TYR A 99 -4.48 4.50 6.58
CA TYR A 99 -4.51 3.05 6.34
C TYR A 99 -5.60 2.39 7.19
N ILE A 100 -5.66 2.68 8.48
CA ILE A 100 -6.69 2.15 9.40
C ILE A 100 -8.09 2.62 8.98
N ARG A 101 -8.24 3.90 8.63
CA ARG A 101 -9.50 4.50 8.16
C ARG A 101 -10.06 3.78 6.94
N SER A 102 -9.21 3.33 6.02
CA SER A 102 -9.67 2.57 4.85
C SER A 102 -10.39 1.27 5.23
N PHE A 103 -10.06 0.65 6.37
CA PHE A 103 -10.76 -0.52 6.88
C PHE A 103 -12.07 -0.19 7.60
N LEU A 104 -12.27 1.05 8.04
CA LEU A 104 -13.50 1.48 8.71
C LEU A 104 -14.50 2.11 7.75
N GLY A 105 -14.03 2.69 6.63
CA GLY A 105 -14.86 3.33 5.64
C GLY A 105 -15.66 2.37 4.77
N ASP A 106 -16.76 2.89 4.22
CA ASP A 106 -17.59 2.25 3.23
C ASP A 106 -16.98 2.40 1.83
N GLU A 107 -17.16 1.39 1.00
CA GLU A 107 -16.77 1.40 -0.41
C GLU A 107 -17.97 1.85 -1.26
N HIS A 108 -17.78 2.96 -1.97
CA HIS A 108 -18.78 3.53 -2.85
C HIS A 108 -18.48 3.22 -4.32
N PRO A 109 -19.52 2.87 -5.12
CA PRO A 109 -19.32 2.58 -6.53
C PRO A 109 -18.68 3.78 -7.25
N ALA A 110 -17.63 3.51 -8.02
CA ALA A 110 -16.95 4.52 -8.83
C ALA A 110 -17.34 4.42 -10.32
N GLN A 111 -17.38 3.19 -10.85
CA GLN A 111 -17.55 2.91 -12.28
C GLN A 111 -18.49 1.69 -12.44
N GLY A 112 -19.74 1.83 -12.00
CA GLY A 112 -20.72 0.74 -11.98
C GLY A 112 -20.75 -0.03 -10.65
N PRO A 113 -21.37 -1.21 -10.62
CA PRO A 113 -21.44 -2.06 -9.44
C PRO A 113 -20.05 -2.45 -8.91
N ILE A 114 -19.93 -2.61 -7.60
CA ILE A 114 -18.68 -3.06 -6.97
C ILE A 114 -18.56 -4.58 -7.10
N ASP A 115 -17.45 -5.05 -7.66
CA ASP A 115 -17.09 -6.47 -7.75
C ASP A 115 -15.58 -6.69 -7.54
N ALA A 116 -15.07 -7.89 -7.81
CA ALA A 116 -13.64 -8.21 -7.59
C ALA A 116 -12.68 -7.39 -8.48
N GLU A 117 -13.12 -7.04 -9.69
CA GLU A 117 -12.33 -6.31 -10.69
C GLU A 117 -12.64 -4.81 -10.66
N HIS A 118 -13.90 -4.43 -10.41
CA HIS A 118 -14.42 -3.07 -10.39
C HIS A 118 -14.60 -2.57 -8.95
N ARG A 119 -13.59 -1.86 -8.44
CA ARG A 119 -13.57 -1.33 -7.08
C ARG A 119 -14.03 0.12 -7.00
N GLY A 120 -14.54 0.46 -5.83
CA GLY A 120 -15.02 1.77 -5.45
C GLY A 120 -13.97 2.66 -4.79
N TYR A 121 -14.31 3.91 -4.51
CA TYR A 121 -13.54 4.71 -3.56
C TYR A 121 -14.02 4.41 -2.14
N ILE A 122 -13.10 4.49 -1.19
CA ILE A 122 -13.43 4.30 0.23
C ILE A 122 -13.49 5.65 0.91
N ASN A 123 -14.59 5.92 1.62
CA ASN A 123 -14.69 7.07 2.50
C ASN A 123 -15.51 6.70 3.76
N VAL A 124 -15.63 7.64 4.69
CA VAL A 124 -16.30 7.43 5.99
C VAL A 124 -17.78 7.83 6.00
N GLY A 125 -18.32 8.23 4.85
CA GLY A 125 -19.73 8.59 4.70
C GLY A 125 -20.57 7.37 4.36
N HIS A 126 -21.78 7.31 4.92
CA HIS A 126 -22.71 6.22 4.66
C HIS A 126 -23.69 6.61 3.55
N ASN A 127 -23.51 6.04 2.36
CA ASN A 127 -24.40 6.28 1.22
C ASN A 127 -25.20 5.01 0.89
N PRO A 128 -26.49 5.12 0.49
CA PRO A 128 -27.24 3.99 -0.02
C PRO A 128 -26.52 3.30 -1.19
N GLY A 129 -26.44 1.96 -1.14
CA GLY A 129 -25.77 1.16 -2.19
C GLY A 129 -24.27 0.96 -2.02
N SER A 130 -23.68 1.45 -0.92
CA SER A 130 -22.27 1.23 -0.58
C SER A 130 -22.05 -0.12 0.08
N LEU A 131 -20.85 -0.69 -0.06
CA LEU A 131 -20.44 -1.85 0.73
C LEU A 131 -19.82 -1.36 2.05
N PRO A 132 -20.23 -1.89 3.20
CA PRO A 132 -19.82 -1.34 4.48
C PRO A 132 -18.34 -1.59 4.81
N GLY A 133 -17.79 -0.72 5.64
CA GLY A 133 -16.52 -0.97 6.35
C GLY A 133 -16.60 -2.06 7.43
N TYR A 134 -15.44 -2.41 7.99
CA TYR A 134 -15.42 -3.16 9.25
C TYR A 134 -15.87 -2.24 10.40
N ARG A 135 -16.58 -2.80 11.38
CA ARG A 135 -17.08 -2.06 12.55
C ARG A 135 -15.94 -1.59 13.45
N TRP A 136 -14.86 -2.36 13.50
CA TRP A 136 -13.67 -2.04 14.27
C TRP A 136 -12.43 -2.68 13.65
N VAL A 137 -11.29 -2.06 13.92
CA VAL A 137 -9.98 -2.56 13.53
C VAL A 137 -9.10 -2.62 14.77
N GLU A 138 -8.37 -3.71 14.97
CA GLU A 138 -7.35 -3.75 16.02
C GLU A 138 -5.95 -3.67 15.44
N VAL A 139 -5.06 -2.96 16.13
CA VAL A 139 -3.67 -2.78 15.72
C VAL A 139 -2.77 -2.89 16.95
N PRO A 140 -1.71 -3.71 16.93
CA PRO A 140 -0.66 -3.65 17.94
C PRO A 140 0.17 -2.37 17.73
N ASP A 141 0.30 -1.55 18.77
CA ASP A 141 1.12 -0.35 18.74
C ASP A 141 2.59 -0.75 18.97
N PRO A 142 3.49 -0.46 18.01
CA PRO A 142 4.88 -0.87 18.12
C PRO A 142 5.65 -0.15 19.24
N LYS A 143 5.11 0.95 19.80
CA LYS A 143 5.80 1.72 20.84
C LYS A 143 5.70 1.07 22.22
N ASP A 144 4.55 0.49 22.54
CA ASP A 144 4.28 -0.10 23.84
C ASP A 144 3.94 -1.61 23.78
N GLY A 145 3.80 -2.16 22.57
CA GLY A 145 3.42 -3.56 22.33
C GLY A 145 1.95 -3.88 22.66
N GLN A 146 1.17 -2.89 23.08
CA GLN A 146 -0.23 -3.06 23.42
C GLN A 146 -1.11 -3.02 22.17
N ARG A 147 -2.25 -3.69 22.24
CA ARG A 147 -3.21 -3.70 21.14
C ARG A 147 -4.33 -2.72 21.41
N TYR A 148 -4.63 -1.90 20.40
CA TYR A 148 -5.70 -0.92 20.47
C TYR A 148 -6.79 -1.23 19.46
N ARG A 149 -8.02 -0.97 19.84
CA ARG A 149 -9.20 -1.01 18.97
C ARG A 149 -9.50 0.39 18.46
N TYR A 150 -9.66 0.45 17.15
CA TYR A 150 -9.99 1.62 16.37
C TYR A 150 -11.43 1.52 15.85
N THR A 151 -12.19 2.59 16.00
CA THR A 151 -13.57 2.73 15.51
C THR A 151 -13.76 4.09 14.86
N GLY A 152 -14.74 4.19 13.96
CA GLY A 152 -15.18 5.47 13.43
C GLY A 152 -16.33 6.04 14.26
N SER A 153 -16.31 7.34 14.54
CA SER A 153 -17.43 8.04 15.17
C SER A 153 -17.57 9.46 14.65
N ASP A 154 -18.81 9.93 14.52
CA ASP A 154 -19.10 11.34 14.24
C ASP A 154 -19.12 12.14 15.55
N LYS A 155 -18.22 13.11 15.66
CA LYS A 155 -18.13 13.99 16.84
C LYS A 155 -18.65 15.38 16.52
N VAL A 156 -19.42 15.94 17.45
CA VAL A 156 -19.82 17.34 17.37
C VAL A 156 -18.58 18.22 17.57
N THR A 157 -18.21 18.96 16.53
CA THR A 157 -17.07 19.89 16.56
C THR A 157 -17.49 21.34 16.59
N GLY A 158 -18.77 21.63 16.38
CA GLY A 158 -19.29 22.99 16.45
C GLY A 158 -20.79 23.06 16.21
N LYS A 159 -21.26 24.29 16.01
CA LYS A 159 -22.63 24.57 15.62
C LYS A 159 -22.64 25.40 14.33
N LYS A 160 -23.65 25.14 13.49
CA LYS A 160 -23.94 25.93 12.31
C LYS A 160 -24.30 27.36 12.72
N ASP A 161 -23.98 28.32 11.86
CA ASP A 161 -24.38 29.72 12.06
C ASP A 161 -25.91 29.85 11.89
N PRO A 162 -26.65 30.23 12.94
CA PRO A 162 -28.11 30.35 12.87
C PRO A 162 -28.57 31.50 11.97
N THR A 163 -27.68 32.46 11.66
CA THR A 163 -27.99 33.59 10.79
C THR A 163 -27.87 33.25 9.31
N ALA A 164 -27.17 32.16 8.96
CA ALA A 164 -27.01 31.72 7.58
C ALA A 164 -28.36 31.39 6.94
N TYR A 165 -28.60 31.91 5.73
CA TYR A 165 -29.88 31.77 5.02
C TYR A 165 -30.39 30.33 4.95
N ASN A 166 -29.51 29.37 4.59
CA ASN A 166 -29.87 27.95 4.49
C ASN A 166 -30.25 27.35 5.86
N VAL A 167 -29.59 27.76 6.94
CA VAL A 167 -29.89 27.28 8.30
C VAL A 167 -31.23 27.85 8.78
N GLN A 168 -31.50 29.13 8.51
CA GLN A 168 -32.80 29.74 8.80
C GLN A 168 -33.95 29.04 8.04
N LEU A 169 -33.73 28.67 6.77
CA LEU A 169 -34.73 27.93 6.00
C LEU A 169 -35.04 26.58 6.64
N GLU A 170 -34.02 25.82 7.06
CA GLU A 170 -34.22 24.52 7.72
C GLU A 170 -34.89 24.66 9.09
N LEU A 171 -34.51 25.65 9.89
CA LEU A 171 -35.16 25.94 11.18
C LEU A 171 -36.63 26.34 11.03
N ARG A 172 -36.99 27.07 9.96
CA ARG A 172 -38.40 27.40 9.67
C ARG A 172 -39.23 26.17 9.29
N LYS A 173 -38.62 25.19 8.58
CA LYS A 173 -39.28 23.93 8.24
C LYS A 173 -39.39 23.00 9.45
N ASN A 174 -38.34 22.96 10.28
CA ASN A 174 -38.25 22.11 11.45
C ASN A 174 -37.57 22.88 12.61
N PRO A 175 -38.33 23.31 13.63
CA PRO A 175 -37.77 23.97 14.80
C PRO A 175 -36.74 23.14 15.58
N ASN A 176 -36.76 21.81 15.44
CA ASN A 176 -35.82 20.88 16.05
C ASN A 176 -34.67 20.48 15.10
N TYR A 177 -34.37 21.30 14.10
CA TYR A 177 -33.28 21.06 13.17
C TYR A 177 -31.93 20.93 13.91
N ASP A 178 -31.20 19.86 13.60
CA ASP A 178 -29.90 19.63 14.20
C ASP A 178 -28.86 20.65 13.69
N MET A 179 -28.53 21.59 14.58
CA MET A 179 -27.54 22.64 14.33
C MET A 179 -26.11 22.19 14.56
N ASN A 180 -25.87 20.95 15.01
CA ASN A 180 -24.51 20.47 15.22
C ASN A 180 -23.78 20.31 13.88
N VAL A 181 -22.49 20.60 13.91
CA VAL A 181 -21.53 20.24 12.86
C VAL A 181 -20.81 18.99 13.36
N TYR A 182 -20.92 17.92 12.60
CA TYR A 182 -20.25 16.66 12.88
C TYR A 182 -18.99 16.55 12.04
N GLN A 183 -17.93 16.03 12.65
CA GLN A 183 -16.73 15.62 11.96
C GLN A 183 -16.40 14.18 12.36
N TRP A 184 -16.16 13.36 11.36
CA TRP A 184 -15.74 12.00 11.58
C TRP A 184 -14.37 11.97 12.28
N SER A 185 -14.25 11.10 13.28
CA SER A 185 -13.05 10.91 14.07
C SER A 185 -12.68 9.44 14.19
N LEU A 186 -11.37 9.19 14.23
CA LEU A 186 -10.81 7.86 14.48
C LEU A 186 -10.60 7.72 15.99
N ASP A 187 -11.48 6.96 16.64
CA ASP A 187 -11.36 6.67 18.07
C ASP A 187 -10.37 5.55 18.30
N LYS A 188 -9.49 5.72 19.30
CA LYS A 188 -8.52 4.72 19.75
C LYS A 188 -8.80 4.36 21.20
N THR A 189 -9.05 3.09 21.48
CA THR A 189 -9.26 2.55 22.83
C THR A 189 -8.41 1.30 23.04
N PRO A 190 -8.04 0.95 24.29
CA PRO A 190 -7.39 -0.34 24.54
C PRO A 190 -8.26 -1.50 24.04
N SER A 191 -7.64 -2.56 23.48
CA SER A 191 -8.41 -3.71 23.00
C SER A 191 -9.25 -4.30 24.15
N PRO A 192 -10.54 -4.58 23.93
CA PRO A 192 -11.43 -5.08 24.97
C PRO A 192 -11.19 -6.54 25.35
N SER A 193 -10.29 -7.25 24.65
CA SER A 193 -9.92 -8.63 24.93
C SER A 193 -8.40 -8.79 24.98
N LYS A 194 -7.91 -9.79 25.72
CA LYS A 194 -6.50 -10.20 25.64
C LYS A 194 -6.22 -11.00 24.36
N THR A 195 -7.18 -11.78 23.89
CA THR A 195 -7.04 -12.59 22.67
C THR A 195 -7.18 -11.73 21.42
N PRO A 196 -6.28 -11.87 20.43
CA PRO A 196 -6.41 -11.14 19.18
C PRO A 196 -7.67 -11.53 18.40
N PRO A 197 -8.15 -10.66 17.50
CA PRO A 197 -9.17 -11.00 16.51
C PRO A 197 -8.79 -12.25 15.72
N ARG A 198 -9.78 -13.05 15.33
CA ARG A 198 -9.56 -14.27 14.56
C ARG A 198 -8.88 -14.00 13.21
N TYR A 199 -9.34 -12.97 12.49
CA TYR A 199 -8.85 -12.67 11.16
C TYR A 199 -7.83 -11.54 11.21
N ALA A 200 -6.71 -11.75 10.54
CA ALA A 200 -5.61 -10.81 10.52
C ALA A 200 -5.15 -10.48 9.10
N VAL A 201 -4.68 -9.25 8.92
CA VAL A 201 -4.06 -8.77 7.69
C VAL A 201 -2.63 -8.34 8.01
N THR A 202 -1.70 -8.76 7.18
CA THR A 202 -0.31 -8.35 7.26
C THR A 202 0.25 -8.16 5.85
N PHE A 203 1.44 -7.59 5.76
CA PHE A 203 2.14 -7.46 4.49
C PHE A 203 3.64 -7.74 4.65
N GLU A 204 4.38 -7.81 3.57
CA GLU A 204 5.82 -7.93 3.54
C GLU A 204 6.33 -7.09 2.38
N ASP A 205 7.17 -6.10 2.68
CA ASP A 205 7.71 -5.20 1.68
C ASP A 205 9.10 -5.69 1.28
N HIS A 206 9.29 -5.95 -0.02
CA HIS A 206 10.50 -6.59 -0.55
C HIS A 206 11.49 -5.52 -1.05
N VAL A 207 12.69 -5.50 -0.49
CA VAL A 207 13.79 -4.61 -0.91
C VAL A 207 14.90 -5.43 -1.54
N VAL A 208 14.68 -5.85 -2.79
CA VAL A 208 15.63 -6.65 -3.58
C VAL A 208 16.57 -5.72 -4.34
N PRO A 209 17.88 -5.68 -4.05
CA PRO A 209 18.80 -4.68 -4.62
C PRO A 209 18.81 -4.64 -6.15
N GLU A 210 18.75 -5.80 -6.81
CA GLU A 210 18.75 -5.93 -8.27
C GLU A 210 17.48 -5.35 -8.90
N GLU A 211 16.32 -5.52 -8.24
CA GLU A 211 15.06 -4.93 -8.67
C GLU A 211 15.06 -3.42 -8.40
N ARG A 212 15.56 -2.98 -7.24
CA ARG A 212 15.64 -1.56 -6.86
C ARG A 212 16.57 -0.76 -7.75
N ALA A 213 17.66 -1.37 -8.25
CA ALA A 213 18.54 -0.76 -9.25
C ALA A 213 17.81 -0.40 -10.57
N LEU A 214 16.67 -1.04 -10.85
CA LEU A 214 15.81 -0.79 -12.00
C LEU A 214 14.50 -0.07 -11.63
N TRP A 215 14.37 0.47 -10.41
CA TRP A 215 13.14 1.10 -9.93
C TRP A 215 11.91 0.17 -9.99
N VAL A 216 12.15 -1.11 -9.74
CA VAL A 216 11.10 -2.12 -9.56
C VAL A 216 10.99 -2.47 -8.09
N ALA A 217 9.78 -2.41 -7.55
CA ALA A 217 9.46 -2.72 -6.17
C ALA A 217 8.38 -3.80 -6.09
N SER A 218 8.38 -4.58 -5.02
CA SER A 218 7.31 -5.55 -4.75
C SER A 218 6.94 -5.61 -3.28
N SER A 219 5.70 -6.04 -3.01
CA SER A 219 5.19 -6.26 -1.66
C SER A 219 4.08 -7.31 -1.70
N THR A 220 4.00 -8.13 -0.65
CA THR A 220 3.00 -9.20 -0.54
C THR A 220 2.09 -8.93 0.64
N VAL A 221 0.77 -8.85 0.41
CA VAL A 221 -0.26 -8.77 1.45
C VAL A 221 -0.80 -10.18 1.72
N LYS A 222 -1.02 -10.54 2.99
CA LYS A 222 -1.60 -11.82 3.40
C LYS A 222 -2.79 -11.60 4.33
N VAL A 223 -3.82 -12.43 4.14
CA VAL A 223 -4.97 -12.53 5.04
C VAL A 223 -4.92 -13.88 5.73
N LEU A 224 -5.06 -13.89 7.05
CA LEU A 224 -4.82 -15.04 7.91
C LEU A 224 -6.05 -15.35 8.77
N ASP A 225 -6.30 -16.63 9.02
CA ASP A 225 -7.15 -17.10 10.12
C ASP A 225 -6.25 -17.55 11.27
N LEU A 226 -6.13 -16.72 12.32
CA LEU A 226 -5.29 -17.00 13.47
C LEU A 226 -5.80 -18.15 14.34
N LYS A 227 -7.05 -18.57 14.18
CA LYS A 227 -7.59 -19.73 14.91
C LYS A 227 -7.14 -21.05 14.28
N THR A 228 -7.09 -21.11 12.95
CA THR A 228 -6.68 -22.32 12.20
C THR A 228 -5.24 -22.26 11.71
N ASN A 229 -4.58 -21.11 11.85
CA ASN A 229 -3.25 -20.82 11.29
C ASN A 229 -3.19 -21.00 9.76
N GLU A 230 -4.29 -20.70 9.08
CA GLU A 230 -4.42 -20.80 7.63
C GLU A 230 -4.18 -19.44 6.96
N VAL A 231 -3.56 -19.45 5.78
CA VAL A 231 -3.56 -18.31 4.86
C VAL A 231 -4.86 -18.38 4.05
N LEU A 232 -5.71 -17.36 4.19
CA LEU A 232 -6.98 -17.25 3.47
C LEU A 232 -6.81 -16.66 2.07
N GLY A 233 -5.77 -15.84 1.90
CA GLY A 233 -5.33 -15.38 0.59
C GLY A 233 -4.05 -14.57 0.67
N GLU A 234 -3.39 -14.42 -0.48
CA GLU A 234 -2.21 -13.59 -0.65
C GLU A 234 -2.29 -12.76 -1.95
N MET A 235 -1.77 -11.54 -1.90
CA MET A 235 -1.62 -10.68 -3.07
C MET A 235 -0.18 -10.20 -3.15
N THR A 236 0.51 -10.55 -4.22
CA THR A 236 1.84 -10.01 -4.53
C THR A 236 1.70 -8.93 -5.58
N ARG A 237 2.05 -7.70 -5.21
CA ARG A 237 2.02 -6.53 -6.09
C ARG A 237 3.44 -6.15 -6.49
N TYR A 238 3.63 -5.87 -7.77
CA TYR A 238 4.81 -5.24 -8.33
C TYR A 238 4.48 -3.82 -8.78
N ALA A 239 5.46 -2.93 -8.66
CA ALA A 239 5.44 -1.56 -9.14
C ALA A 239 6.73 -1.25 -9.88
N MET A 240 6.62 -0.66 -11.06
CA MET A 240 7.75 -0.07 -11.78
C MET A 240 7.54 1.43 -11.89
N SER A 241 8.53 2.20 -11.44
CA SER A 241 8.55 3.65 -11.65
C SER A 241 9.52 4.04 -12.76
N TYR A 242 9.38 5.27 -13.27
CA TYR A 242 10.37 5.87 -14.14
C TYR A 242 11.65 6.18 -13.35
N ILE A 243 12.80 5.93 -13.98
CA ILE A 243 14.12 6.16 -13.44
C ILE A 243 14.44 7.66 -13.52
N HIS A 244 14.02 8.46 -12.53
CA HIS A 244 14.11 9.91 -12.64
C HIS A 244 15.52 10.47 -12.45
N ALA A 245 15.79 11.61 -13.11
CA ALA A 245 16.85 12.53 -12.71
C ALA A 245 16.43 13.33 -11.45
N PRO A 246 17.37 13.73 -10.57
CA PRO A 246 17.02 14.32 -9.26
C PRO A 246 16.25 15.65 -9.36
N ARG A 247 15.32 15.88 -8.41
CA ARG A 247 14.79 17.16 -7.86
C ARG A 247 13.31 17.54 -8.05
N ASN A 248 12.50 16.90 -8.91
CA ASN A 248 11.08 17.31 -9.10
C ASN A 248 10.08 16.15 -9.28
N SER A 249 10.42 14.94 -8.84
CA SER A 249 9.57 13.78 -9.06
C SER A 249 9.28 13.03 -7.76
N MET A 250 8.06 12.51 -7.68
CA MET A 250 7.65 11.48 -6.73
C MET A 250 7.47 10.17 -7.52
N PRO A 251 8.57 9.48 -7.90
CA PRO A 251 8.54 8.29 -8.77
C PRO A 251 7.48 7.27 -8.34
N TRP A 252 7.40 6.97 -7.05
CA TRP A 252 6.46 5.96 -6.54
C TRP A 252 4.99 6.42 -6.53
N LEU A 253 4.69 7.65 -6.95
CA LEU A 253 3.31 8.08 -7.28
C LEU A 253 2.97 7.92 -8.76
N ASN A 254 3.96 7.78 -9.65
CA ASN A 254 3.76 7.65 -11.10
C ASN A 254 4.34 6.33 -11.58
N HIS A 255 3.75 5.24 -11.10
CA HIS A 255 4.25 3.89 -11.28
C HIS A 255 3.24 3.03 -12.04
N SER A 256 3.75 2.12 -12.88
CA SER A 256 2.99 1.02 -13.46
C SER A 256 2.89 -0.10 -12.43
N VAL A 257 1.73 -0.72 -12.27
CA VAL A 257 1.51 -1.77 -11.27
C VAL A 257 0.88 -3.01 -11.84
N CYS A 258 1.12 -4.12 -11.17
CA CYS A 258 0.37 -5.35 -11.35
C CYS A 258 0.26 -6.12 -10.01
N PRO A 259 -0.85 -6.79 -9.71
CA PRO A 259 -2.09 -6.79 -10.49
C PRO A 259 -2.79 -5.42 -10.44
N THR A 260 -3.55 -5.11 -11.49
CA THR A 260 -4.42 -3.93 -11.53
C THR A 260 -5.81 -4.30 -11.01
N MET A 261 -6.35 -3.47 -10.12
CA MET A 261 -7.78 -3.49 -9.79
C MET A 261 -8.39 -2.21 -10.38
N ASN A 262 -9.49 -2.30 -11.11
CA ASN A 262 -10.15 -1.11 -11.63
C ASN A 262 -10.71 -0.30 -10.46
N GLY A 263 -10.70 1.01 -10.59
CA GLY A 263 -11.17 1.93 -9.56
C GLY A 263 -10.06 2.75 -8.89
N PRO A 264 -10.45 3.64 -7.96
CA PRO A 264 -9.56 4.59 -7.29
C PRO A 264 -8.39 3.92 -6.58
N ASP A 265 -7.22 4.54 -6.65
CA ASP A 265 -6.07 4.08 -5.87
C ASP A 265 -6.13 4.64 -4.43
N GLY A 266 -5.41 4.02 -3.51
CA GLY A 266 -5.39 4.46 -2.10
C GLY A 266 -5.82 3.41 -1.09
N ALA A 267 -6.49 2.34 -1.53
CA ALA A 267 -7.03 1.31 -0.63
C ALA A 267 -6.85 -0.12 -1.18
N ARG A 268 -5.79 -0.38 -1.96
CA ARG A 268 -5.60 -1.67 -2.65
C ARG A 268 -5.53 -2.87 -1.72
N THR A 269 -4.91 -2.72 -0.54
CA THR A 269 -4.92 -3.76 0.48
C THR A 269 -6.34 -4.01 0.96
N ARG A 270 -7.09 -2.97 1.32
CA ARG A 270 -8.49 -3.10 1.75
C ARG A 270 -9.35 -3.76 0.68
N HIS A 271 -9.19 -3.37 -0.59
CA HIS A 271 -9.92 -4.01 -1.68
C HIS A 271 -9.63 -5.50 -1.76
N PHE A 272 -8.36 -5.89 -1.77
CA PHE A 272 -7.98 -7.30 -1.74
C PHE A 272 -8.59 -8.05 -0.54
N VAL A 273 -8.51 -7.48 0.66
CA VAL A 273 -9.01 -8.10 1.88
C VAL A 273 -10.53 -8.33 1.80
N ASP A 274 -11.29 -7.40 1.22
CA ASP A 274 -12.75 -7.53 1.09
C ASP A 274 -13.19 -8.61 0.10
N GLN A 275 -12.30 -9.19 -0.71
CA GLN A 275 -12.63 -10.38 -1.49
C GLN A 275 -12.54 -11.67 -0.64
N ILE A 276 -11.93 -11.58 0.54
CA ILE A 276 -11.62 -12.68 1.44
C ILE A 276 -12.47 -12.58 2.72
N LEU A 277 -12.52 -11.41 3.35
CA LEU A 277 -13.26 -11.13 4.57
C LEU A 277 -14.38 -10.16 4.22
N ILE A 278 -15.61 -10.65 4.07
CA ILE A 278 -16.73 -9.80 3.68
C ILE A 278 -17.23 -9.06 4.93
N PRO A 279 -17.20 -7.71 4.97
CA PRO A 279 -17.70 -6.97 6.11
C PRO A 279 -19.18 -7.26 6.35
N LYS A 280 -19.55 -7.35 7.62
CA LYS A 280 -20.93 -7.59 8.04
C LYS A 280 -21.83 -6.41 7.65
N ARG A 281 -22.91 -6.69 6.91
CA ARG A 281 -23.92 -5.69 6.55
C ARG A 281 -24.82 -5.35 7.73
N GLU A 282 -25.28 -4.10 7.79
CA GLU A 282 -26.39 -3.72 8.66
C GLU A 282 -27.67 -4.40 8.16
N LYS A 283 -28.50 -4.84 9.10
CA LYS A 283 -29.78 -5.50 8.81
C LYS A 283 -30.88 -4.47 8.67
#